data_AF-A0A0F9QH84-F1
#
_entry.id   AF-A0A0F9QH84-F1
#
_cell.length_a   1.000
_cell.length_b   1.000
_cell.length_c   1.000
_cell.angle_alpha   90.00
_cell.angle_beta   90.00
_cell.angle_gamma   90.00
#
_symmetry.space_group_name_H-M   'P 1'
#
loop_
_entity.id
_entity.type
_entity.pdbx_description
1 polymer ?
#
loop_
_entity_poly.entity_id
_entity_poly.type
_entity_poly.pdbx_seq_one_letter_code
_entity_poly.pdbx_strand_id
1 'polypeptide(L)'
;NGNPGLAAEDINVIRNRANAVPITAADVTENFILDERARELTVEEPRLRTLIRMGRLVDRVRTYNSAPSLVGEKSAGNTINDFNQFWPIPQQVIDANTGAIFEQNPGYN
;
A
#
# COMPACT_ATOMS: atom_id res chain seq x y z
N ASN A 1 16.56 -14.81 -2.43
CA ASN A 1 16.10 -16.17 -2.82
C ASN A 1 14.66 -16.08 -3.29
N GLY A 2 14.40 -16.24 -4.59
CA GLY A 2 13.04 -16.23 -5.16
C GLY A 2 12.57 -17.67 -5.40
N ASN A 3 11.93 -18.27 -4.40
CA ASN A 3 11.35 -19.63 -4.51
C ASN A 3 9.82 -19.55 -4.60
N PRO A 4 9.26 -19.44 -5.82
CA PRO A 4 7.82 -19.29 -5.99
C PRO A 4 7.02 -20.55 -5.63
N GLY A 5 7.65 -21.73 -5.64
CA GLY A 5 7.01 -22.99 -5.22
C GLY A 5 6.63 -22.96 -3.74
N LEU A 6 7.61 -22.67 -2.87
CA LEU A 6 7.36 -22.55 -1.42
C LEU A 6 6.40 -21.39 -1.10
N ALA A 7 6.51 -20.27 -1.81
CA ALA A 7 5.57 -19.16 -1.62
C ALA A 7 4.13 -19.53 -1.99
N ALA A 8 3.92 -20.33 -3.04
CA ALA A 8 2.60 -20.85 -3.39
C ALA A 8 2.07 -21.81 -2.32
N GLU A 9 2.93 -22.66 -1.76
CA GLU A 9 2.57 -23.55 -0.65
C GLU A 9 2.09 -22.75 0.57
N ASP A 10 2.84 -21.72 0.99
CA ASP A 10 2.47 -20.83 2.11
C ASP A 10 1.15 -20.10 1.85
N ILE A 11 0.94 -19.55 0.65
CA ILE A 11 -0.31 -18.89 0.26
C ILE A 11 -1.48 -19.89 0.23
N ASN A 12 -1.24 -21.12 -0.21
CA ASN A 12 -2.30 -22.12 -0.27
C ASN A 12 -2.78 -22.56 1.12
N VAL A 13 -1.97 -22.43 2.17
CA VAL A 13 -2.43 -22.65 3.56
C VAL A 13 -3.61 -21.74 3.90
N ILE A 14 -3.51 -20.44 3.65
CA ILE A 14 -4.58 -19.48 3.94
C ILE A 14 -5.77 -19.63 2.98
N ARG A 15 -5.50 -19.91 1.70
CA ARG A 15 -6.55 -20.11 0.68
C ARG A 15 -7.41 -21.31 0.97
N ASN A 16 -6.79 -22.44 1.33
CA ASN A 16 -7.50 -23.65 1.71
C ASN A 16 -8.37 -23.41 2.96
N ARG A 17 -7.84 -22.70 3.96
CA ARG A 17 -8.60 -22.34 5.16
C ARG A 17 -9.82 -21.47 4.82
N ALA A 18 -9.72 -20.60 3.81
CA ALA A 18 -10.80 -19.75 3.33
C ALA A 18 -11.71 -20.41 2.25
N ASN A 19 -11.49 -21.69 1.91
CA ASN A 19 -12.15 -22.39 0.80
C ASN A 19 -11.99 -21.70 -0.58
N ALA A 20 -10.87 -21.01 -0.80
CA ALA A 20 -10.52 -20.40 -2.07
C ALA A 20 -9.75 -21.37 -2.99
N VAL A 21 -9.78 -21.13 -4.30
CA VAL A 21 -9.08 -21.98 -5.30
C VAL A 21 -7.57 -21.88 -5.09
N PRO A 22 -6.84 -23.00 -4.88
CA PRO A 22 -5.38 -22.98 -4.75
C PRO A 22 -4.69 -22.41 -5.99
N ILE A 23 -3.51 -21.84 -5.80
CA ILE A 23 -2.67 -21.29 -6.87
C ILE A 23 -1.43 -22.15 -7.12
N THR A 24 -0.81 -21.93 -8.27
CA THR A 24 0.48 -22.52 -8.63
C THR A 24 1.62 -21.53 -8.40
N ALA A 25 2.86 -22.01 -8.49
CA ALA A 25 4.06 -21.17 -8.43
C ALA A 25 4.06 -20.06 -9.50
N ALA A 26 3.41 -20.27 -10.65
CA ALA A 26 3.35 -19.29 -11.73
C ALA A 26 2.46 -18.08 -11.40
N ASP A 27 1.49 -18.25 -10.51
CA ASP A 27 0.56 -17.18 -10.10
C ASP A 27 1.16 -16.26 -9.03
N VAL A 28 2.26 -16.69 -8.39
CA VAL A 28 2.92 -15.95 -7.31
C VAL A 28 3.61 -14.72 -7.88
N THR A 29 2.90 -13.61 -7.81
CA THR A 29 3.41 -12.27 -8.12
C THR A 29 3.30 -11.37 -6.89
N GLU A 30 4.07 -10.28 -6.84
CA GLU A 30 3.94 -9.30 -5.77
C GLU A 30 2.50 -8.77 -5.66
N ASN A 31 1.83 -8.57 -6.81
CA ASN A 31 0.45 -8.15 -6.83
C ASN A 31 -0.49 -9.17 -6.22
N PHE A 32 -0.32 -10.45 -6.54
CA PHE A 32 -1.09 -11.52 -5.95
C PHE A 32 -0.92 -11.56 -4.43
N ILE A 33 0.33 -11.49 -3.95
CA ILE A 33 0.63 -11.49 -2.51
C ILE A 33 -0.03 -10.29 -1.81
N LEU A 34 0.07 -9.10 -2.40
CA LEU A 34 -0.55 -7.89 -1.85
C LEU A 34 -2.08 -7.98 -1.84
N ASP A 35 -2.69 -8.60 -2.84
CA ASP A 35 -4.14 -8.82 -2.90
C ASP A 35 -4.59 -9.82 -1.84
N GLU A 36 -3.85 -10.92 -1.68
CA GLU A 36 -4.17 -11.95 -0.70
C GLU A 36 -4.02 -11.43 0.73
N ARG A 37 -2.96 -10.67 1.01
CA ARG A 37 -2.81 -9.95 2.30
C ARG A 37 -3.98 -9.02 2.58
N ALA A 38 -4.51 -8.34 1.56
CA ALA A 38 -5.65 -7.44 1.74
C ALA A 38 -6.92 -8.22 2.10
N ARG A 39 -7.18 -9.36 1.45
CA ARG A 39 -8.32 -10.23 1.78
C ARG A 39 -8.20 -10.82 3.18
N GLU A 40 -7.01 -11.29 3.53
CA GLU A 40 -6.74 -11.98 4.80
C GLU A 40 -6.77 -11.03 5.99
N LEU A 41 -6.16 -9.86 5.85
CA LEU A 41 -5.90 -8.92 6.96
C LEU A 41 -6.68 -7.63 6.80
N THR A 42 -7.88 -7.70 6.20
CA THR A 42 -8.79 -6.55 6.18
C THR A 42 -8.99 -6.07 7.62
N VAL A 43 -8.93 -4.76 7.83
CA VAL A 43 -8.93 -4.05 9.14
C VAL A 43 -7.78 -4.34 10.12
N GLU A 44 -7.04 -5.44 9.98
CA GLU A 44 -5.94 -5.81 10.88
C GLU A 44 -4.57 -5.34 10.38
N GLU A 45 -4.32 -5.39 9.08
CA GLU A 45 -3.08 -4.88 8.50
C GLU A 45 -3.13 -3.35 8.42
N PRO A 46 -2.10 -2.62 8.92
CA PRO A 46 -1.94 -1.20 8.61
C PRO A 46 -1.55 -1.03 7.13
N ARG A 47 -2.52 -1.21 6.23
CA ARG A 47 -2.33 -1.37 4.78
C ARG A 47 -1.51 -0.25 4.16
N LEU A 48 -1.75 0.99 4.60
CA LEU A 48 -0.98 2.16 4.19
C LEU A 48 0.52 1.96 4.41
N ARG A 49 0.93 1.46 5.59
CA ARG A 49 2.35 1.23 5.92
C ARG A 49 2.98 0.16 5.04
N THR A 50 2.26 -0.94 4.78
CA THR A 50 2.72 -1.99 3.87
C THR A 50 2.94 -1.45 2.47
N LEU A 51 1.98 -0.69 1.93
CA LEU A 51 2.07 -0.14 0.58
C LEU A 51 3.18 0.92 0.44
N ILE A 52 3.37 1.78 1.45
CA ILE A 52 4.49 2.74 1.47
C ILE A 52 5.82 2.00 1.47
N ARG A 53 5.99 1.01 2.35
CA ARG A 53 7.22 0.21 2.44
C ARG A 53 7.56 -0.52 1.14
N MET A 54 6.54 -0.98 0.42
CA MET A 54 6.70 -1.67 -0.87
C MET A 54 6.83 -0.71 -2.06
N GLY A 55 6.68 0.61 -1.87
CA GLY A 55 6.65 1.59 -2.96
C GLY A 55 5.47 1.36 -3.92
N ARG A 56 4.32 0.98 -3.38
CA ARG A 56 3.10 0.66 -4.14
C ARG A 56 1.89 1.51 -3.78
N LEU A 57 2.04 2.47 -2.86
CA LEU A 57 0.91 3.28 -2.39
C LEU A 57 0.21 4.01 -3.54
N VAL A 58 0.97 4.80 -4.30
CA VAL A 58 0.41 5.67 -5.34
C VAL A 58 -0.25 4.83 -6.44
N ASP A 59 0.45 3.81 -6.94
CA ASP A 59 -0.09 2.90 -7.97
C ASP A 59 -1.38 2.22 -7.51
N ARG A 60 -1.40 1.67 -6.29
CA ARG A 60 -2.58 0.97 -5.76
C ARG A 60 -3.76 1.91 -5.53
N VAL A 61 -3.52 3.13 -5.05
CA VAL A 61 -4.59 4.12 -4.88
C VAL A 61 -5.16 4.52 -6.24
N ARG A 62 -4.32 4.78 -7.24
CA ARG A 62 -4.77 5.09 -8.61
C ARG A 62 -5.58 3.95 -9.23
N THR A 63 -5.12 2.70 -9.08
CA THR A 63 -5.80 1.55 -9.68
C THR A 63 -7.13 1.21 -9.00
N TYR A 64 -7.18 1.20 -7.67
CA TYR A 64 -8.30 0.62 -6.93
C TYR A 64 -9.21 1.64 -6.24
N ASN A 65 -8.81 2.91 -6.14
CA ASN A 65 -9.61 3.97 -5.50
C ASN A 65 -10.15 4.97 -6.54
N SER A 66 -10.82 4.46 -7.57
CA SER A 66 -11.36 5.25 -8.68
C SER A 66 -12.73 5.87 -8.39
N ALA A 67 -13.48 5.34 -7.43
CA ALA A 67 -14.77 5.86 -6.99
C ALA A 67 -14.62 6.80 -5.77
N PRO A 68 -15.34 7.93 -5.71
CA PRO A 68 -15.28 8.83 -4.56
C PRO A 68 -15.99 8.22 -3.35
N SER A 69 -15.47 8.51 -2.15
CA SER A 69 -16.07 8.06 -0.90
C SER A 69 -17.43 8.72 -0.62
N LEU A 70 -17.66 9.90 -1.18
CA LEU A 70 -18.89 10.67 -1.03
C LEU A 70 -19.42 11.12 -2.40
N VAL A 71 -20.74 11.22 -2.49
CA VAL A 71 -21.42 11.65 -3.72
C VAL A 71 -21.01 13.10 -4.04
N GLY A 72 -20.53 13.33 -5.26
CA GLY A 72 -20.11 14.65 -5.73
C GLY A 72 -18.65 15.01 -5.44
N GLU A 73 -17.89 14.14 -4.77
CA GLU A 73 -16.46 14.37 -4.51
C GLU A 73 -15.56 13.72 -5.57
N LYS A 74 -14.26 14.05 -5.51
CA LYS A 74 -13.23 13.38 -6.31
C LYS A 74 -12.71 12.16 -5.55
N SER A 75 -12.44 11.08 -6.28
CA SER A 75 -11.80 9.88 -5.71
C SER A 75 -10.31 10.12 -5.43
N ALA A 76 -9.77 9.41 -4.44
CA ALA A 76 -8.36 9.55 -4.10
C ALA A 76 -7.44 9.09 -5.26
N GLY A 77 -7.88 8.11 -6.04
CA GLY A 77 -7.16 7.67 -7.24
C GLY A 77 -7.00 8.77 -8.29
N ASN A 78 -7.91 9.74 -8.32
CA ASN A 78 -7.86 10.88 -9.24
C ASN A 78 -7.15 12.12 -8.67
N THR A 79 -6.87 12.15 -7.36
CA THR A 79 -6.28 13.32 -6.69
C THR A 79 -4.87 13.06 -6.15
N ILE A 80 -4.44 11.79 -6.04
CA ILE A 80 -3.13 11.43 -5.54
C ILE A 80 -2.01 11.76 -6.53
N ASN A 81 -1.00 12.48 -6.04
CA ASN A 81 0.24 12.80 -6.75
C ASN A 81 1.37 11.85 -6.32
N ASP A 82 2.43 11.78 -7.13
CA ASP A 82 3.56 10.86 -6.87
C ASP A 82 4.23 11.15 -5.52
N PHE A 83 4.36 12.43 -5.17
CA PHE A 83 4.97 12.86 -3.90
C PHE A 83 4.13 12.50 -2.65
N ASN A 84 2.86 12.10 -2.83
CA ASN A 84 2.00 11.64 -1.72
C ASN A 84 2.33 10.22 -1.24
N GLN A 85 3.41 9.62 -1.76
CA GLN A 85 3.98 8.40 -1.18
C GLN A 85 4.38 8.60 0.29
N PHE A 86 4.84 9.80 0.67
CA PHE A 86 5.17 10.17 2.04
C PHE A 86 4.31 11.35 2.48
N TRP A 87 3.99 11.39 3.77
CA TRP A 87 3.19 12.48 4.34
C TRP A 87 4.05 13.72 4.58
N PRO A 88 3.48 14.94 4.55
CA PRO A 88 4.23 16.12 4.93
C PRO A 88 4.65 16.04 6.40
N ILE A 89 5.86 16.50 6.69
CA ILE A 89 6.32 16.79 8.03
C ILE A 89 5.48 17.98 8.55
N PRO A 90 4.84 17.89 9.72
CA PRO A 90 4.06 19.00 10.26
C PRO A 90 4.90 20.27 10.41
N GLN A 91 4.38 21.42 9.97
CA GLN A 91 5.13 22.68 9.98
C GLN A 91 5.64 23.06 11.37
N GLN A 92 4.84 22.82 12.42
CA GLN A 92 5.25 23.07 13.80
C GLN A 92 6.52 22.30 14.22
N VAL A 93 6.76 21.11 13.65
CA VAL A 93 7.98 20.33 13.92
C VAL A 93 9.18 20.95 13.23
N ILE A 94 9.00 21.46 12.01
CA ILE A 94 10.04 22.20 11.27
C ILE A 94 10.38 23.50 11.99
N ASP A 95 9.38 24.29 12.35
CA ASP A 95 9.54 25.58 13.02
C ASP A 95 10.18 25.45 14.41
N ALA A 96 9.91 24.35 15.12
CA ALA A 96 10.49 24.08 16.43
C ALA A 96 11.99 23.71 16.36
N ASN A 97 12.49 23.30 15.18
CA ASN A 97 13.91 22.97 15.03
C ASN A 97 14.74 24.23 14.76
N THR A 98 15.31 24.79 15.83
CA THR A 98 16.16 25.99 15.75
C THR A 98 17.64 25.67 15.54
N GLY A 99 18.04 24.40 15.67
CA GLY A 99 19.45 23.98 15.68
C GLY A 99 20.01 23.59 14.30
N ALA A 100 19.15 23.30 13.33
CA ALA A 100 19.53 22.95 11.96
C ALA A 100 18.37 23.16 10.99
N ILE A 101 18.68 23.24 9.70
CA ILE A 101 17.65 23.21 8.65
C ILE A 101 16.97 21.84 8.69
N PHE A 102 15.63 21.84 8.84
CA PHE A 102 14.81 20.63 8.77
C PHE A 102 13.99 20.64 7.49
N GLU A 103 14.49 19.98 6.46
CA GLU A 103 13.85 19.97 5.15
C GLU A 103 12.53 19.19 5.17
N GLN A 104 11.57 19.69 4.39
CA GLN A 104 10.30 19.04 4.15
C GLN A 104 10.47 17.83 3.22
N ASN A 105 9.56 16.85 3.31
CA ASN A 105 9.50 15.77 2.33
C ASN A 105 9.30 16.34 0.91
N PRO A 106 9.95 15.76 -0.12
CA PRO A 106 9.88 16.28 -1.48
C PRO A 106 8.43 16.46 -1.97
N GLY A 107 8.15 17.58 -2.64
CA GLY A 107 6.84 17.90 -3.19
C GLY A 107 5.88 18.64 -2.24
N TYR A 108 6.27 18.84 -0.98
CA TYR A 108 5.57 19.68 -0.02
C TYR A 108 6.39 20.96 0.26
N ASN A 109 5.69 22.07 0.51
CA ASN A 109 6.27 23.39 0.84
C ASN A 109 5.72 23.91 2.15
#